data_AF-A0A5B0LTJ0-F1
#
_entry.id   AF-A0A5B0LTJ0-F1
#
_cell.length_a   1.000
_cell.length_b   1.000
_cell.length_c   1.000
_cell.angle_alpha   90.00
_cell.angle_beta   90.00
_cell.angle_gamma   90.00
#
_symmetry.space_group_name_H-M   'P 1'
#
loop_
_entity.id
_entity.type
_entity.pdbx_description
1 polymer ?
#
loop_
_entity_poly.entity_id
_entity_poly.type
_entity_poly.pdbx_seq_one_letter_code
_entity_poly.pdbx_strand_id
1 'polypeptide(L)'
;MQFSDVFKTLSVVLLHLTVPCAASNPRYFLCGNGEYIYCAYKDYSTQPMKYKFGPASQVTREGRSTCSVSQLSSKSIIDVCCDNPVGLLKPRRFGTELTVSDNDYKHRFKCREASPI
;
A
#
# COMPACT_ATOMS: atom_id res chain seq x y z
N MET A 1 5.35 -46.98 -28.12
CA MET A 1 4.66 -46.40 -26.95
C MET A 1 5.75 -45.88 -26.02
N GLN A 2 6.38 -44.73 -26.30
CA GLN A 2 5.88 -43.36 -26.15
C GLN A 2 5.50 -43.01 -24.69
N PHE A 3 6.33 -43.43 -23.73
CA PHE A 3 6.19 -43.06 -22.30
C PHE A 3 7.32 -42.15 -21.80
N SER A 4 8.39 -41.94 -22.59
CA SER A 4 9.58 -41.20 -22.15
C SER A 4 9.52 -39.68 -22.39
N ASP A 5 8.63 -39.21 -23.29
CA ASP A 5 8.53 -37.78 -23.62
C ASP A 5 7.59 -37.00 -22.70
N VAL A 6 6.67 -37.68 -22.01
CA VAL A 6 5.69 -37.04 -21.10
C VAL A 6 6.37 -36.56 -19.81
N PHE A 7 7.38 -37.29 -19.32
CA PHE A 7 8.09 -36.92 -18.08
C PHE A 7 9.01 -35.70 -18.25
N LYS A 8 9.57 -35.48 -19.44
CA LYS A 8 10.40 -34.29 -19.71
C LYS A 8 9.56 -33.02 -19.80
N THR A 9 8.36 -33.10 -20.38
CA THR A 9 7.47 -31.94 -20.51
C THR A 9 6.83 -31.56 -19.17
N LEU A 10 6.45 -32.52 -18.31
CA LEU A 10 5.94 -32.20 -16.96
C LEU A 10 6.98 -31.51 -16.06
N SER A 11 8.27 -31.87 -16.19
CA SER A 11 9.33 -31.30 -15.36
C SER A 11 9.61 -29.83 -15.68
N VAL A 12 9.40 -29.40 -16.94
CA VAL A 12 9.55 -28.00 -17.35
C VAL A 12 8.39 -27.14 -16.81
N VAL A 13 7.15 -27.65 -16.82
CA VAL A 13 5.99 -26.90 -16.31
C VAL A 13 6.08 -26.65 -14.80
N LEU A 14 6.60 -27.61 -14.04
CA LEU A 14 6.71 -27.47 -12.57
C LEU A 14 7.80 -26.46 -12.16
N LEU A 15 8.83 -26.25 -12.97
CA LEU A 15 9.92 -25.31 -12.68
C LEU A 15 9.54 -23.83 -12.89
N HIS A 16 8.44 -23.55 -13.63
CA HIS A 16 8.05 -22.20 -14.04
C HIS A 16 6.96 -21.58 -13.14
N LEU A 17 6.45 -22.33 -12.16
CA LEU A 17 5.38 -21.89 -11.24
C LEU A 17 5.87 -21.51 -9.84
N THR A 18 7.18 -21.57 -9.59
CA THR A 18 7.78 -20.95 -8.40
C THR A 18 8.00 -19.47 -8.67
N VAL A 19 6.89 -18.72 -8.79
CA VAL A 19 6.93 -17.30 -8.50
C VAL A 19 7.52 -17.22 -7.09
N PRO A 20 8.70 -16.63 -6.88
CA PRO A 20 9.09 -16.30 -5.53
C PRO A 20 8.02 -15.32 -5.09
N CYS A 21 7.11 -15.78 -4.21
CA CYS A 21 6.45 -14.87 -3.29
C CYS A 21 7.63 -14.22 -2.58
N ALA A 22 8.05 -13.06 -3.09
CA ALA A 22 8.92 -12.18 -2.35
C ALA A 22 8.14 -11.94 -1.07
N ALA A 23 8.47 -12.70 -0.03
CA ALA A 23 7.98 -12.49 1.30
C ALA A 23 8.58 -11.16 1.73
N SER A 24 8.04 -10.07 1.18
CA SER A 24 8.25 -8.74 1.71
C SER A 24 7.67 -8.85 3.10
N ASN A 25 8.54 -8.94 4.11
CA ASN A 25 8.11 -8.84 5.49
C ASN A 25 7.26 -7.56 5.56
N PRO A 26 5.94 -7.67 5.79
CA PRO A 26 5.08 -6.52 5.78
C PRO A 26 5.58 -5.57 6.86
N ARG A 27 5.96 -4.35 6.46
CA ARG A 27 6.27 -3.30 7.42
C ARG A 27 4.95 -2.92 8.08
N TYR A 28 4.95 -3.00 9.41
CA TYR A 28 3.82 -2.64 10.23
C TYR A 28 4.08 -1.28 10.86
N PHE A 29 3.01 -0.52 11.04
CA PHE A 29 3.04 0.76 11.73
C PHE A 29 1.80 0.93 12.61
N LEU A 30 1.90 1.85 13.57
CA LEU A 30 0.79 2.29 14.41
C LEU A 30 0.62 3.80 14.27
N CYS A 31 -0.62 4.24 14.38
CA CYS A 31 -0.98 5.63 14.58
C CYS A 31 -1.46 5.82 16.03
N GLY A 32 -1.47 7.07 16.48
CA GLY A 32 -1.99 7.43 17.80
C GLY A 32 -3.49 7.19 17.92
N ASN A 33 -4.00 7.22 19.16
CA ASN A 33 -5.42 7.08 19.42
C ASN A 33 -6.23 8.18 18.71
N GLY A 34 -7.23 7.76 17.93
CA GLY A 34 -8.11 8.66 17.18
C GLY A 34 -7.57 9.15 15.84
N GLU A 35 -6.35 8.74 15.46
CA GLU A 35 -5.80 9.05 14.14
C GLU A 35 -6.28 8.08 13.07
N TYR A 36 -6.33 8.58 11.84
CA TYR A 36 -6.69 7.83 10.65
C TYR A 36 -5.45 7.30 9.95
N ILE A 37 -5.52 6.04 9.54
CA ILE A 37 -4.41 5.27 8.97
C ILE A 37 -4.57 5.22 7.45
N TYR A 38 -3.51 5.57 6.73
CA TYR A 38 -3.49 5.55 5.28
C TYR A 38 -2.14 5.09 4.73
N CYS A 39 -2.15 4.73 3.44
CA CYS A 39 -0.95 4.64 2.63
C CYS A 39 -0.91 5.85 1.71
N ALA A 40 0.27 6.40 1.46
CA ALA A 40 0.42 7.41 0.43
C ALA A 40 1.72 7.24 -0.34
N TYR A 41 1.87 7.97 -1.42
CA TYR A 41 3.20 8.28 -1.95
C TYR A 41 3.30 9.75 -2.31
N LYS A 42 4.53 10.26 -2.29
CA LYS A 42 4.86 11.62 -2.68
C LYS A 42 5.03 11.68 -4.20
N ASP A 43 4.18 12.45 -4.86
CA ASP A 43 4.23 12.69 -6.30
C ASP A 43 5.10 13.93 -6.58
N TYR A 44 6.41 13.68 -6.68
CA TYR A 44 7.42 14.71 -6.99
C TYR A 44 7.35 15.21 -8.45
N SER A 45 6.54 14.61 -9.32
CA SER A 45 6.36 15.08 -10.70
C SER A 45 5.50 16.35 -10.80
N THR A 46 4.87 16.73 -9.69
CA THR A 46 3.98 17.90 -9.61
C THR A 46 4.59 19.01 -8.78
N GLN A 47 4.32 20.27 -9.16
CA GLN A 47 4.72 21.46 -8.42
C GLN A 47 3.47 22.34 -8.16
N PRO A 48 3.09 22.60 -6.89
CA PRO A 48 3.65 22.02 -5.67
C PRO A 48 3.43 20.50 -5.61
N MET A 49 4.26 19.81 -4.82
CA MET A 49 4.19 18.37 -4.60
C MET A 49 2.79 17.95 -4.14
N LYS A 50 2.34 16.79 -4.59
CA LYS A 50 1.06 16.20 -4.18
C LYS A 50 1.29 14.83 -3.55
N TYR A 51 0.34 14.41 -2.74
CA TYR A 51 0.27 13.09 -2.15
C TYR A 51 -0.85 12.31 -2.82
N LYS A 52 -0.61 11.05 -3.15
CA LYS A 52 -1.68 10.16 -3.59
C LYS A 52 -1.93 9.11 -2.54
N PHE A 53 -3.15 9.12 -2.02
CA PHE A 53 -3.61 8.30 -0.91
C PHE A 53 -4.29 7.02 -1.41
N GLY A 54 -4.06 5.95 -0.67
CA GLY A 54 -4.73 4.66 -0.79
C GLY A 54 -5.05 4.11 0.60
N PRO A 55 -5.90 3.06 0.67
CA PRO A 55 -6.23 2.42 1.92
C PRO A 55 -5.01 1.70 2.50
N ALA A 56 -4.83 1.80 3.82
CA ALA A 56 -4.03 0.87 4.59
C ALA A 56 -4.90 -0.28 5.07
N SER A 57 -4.30 -1.44 5.30
CA SER A 57 -5.00 -2.59 5.88
C SER A 57 -4.58 -2.78 7.32
N GLN A 58 -5.57 -2.75 8.21
CA GLN A 58 -5.38 -3.13 9.60
C GLN A 58 -5.32 -4.65 9.71
N VAL A 59 -4.23 -5.17 10.28
CA VAL A 59 -3.93 -6.61 10.33
C VAL A 59 -4.08 -7.22 11.72
N THR A 60 -4.03 -6.40 12.78
CA THR A 60 -4.19 -6.90 14.16
C THR A 60 -5.21 -6.11 14.97
N ARG A 61 -5.67 -6.72 16.06
CA ARG A 61 -6.66 -6.14 16.99
C ARG A 61 -6.11 -4.90 17.71
N GLU A 62 -4.79 -4.83 17.88
CA GLU A 62 -4.07 -3.72 18.52
C GLU A 62 -3.89 -2.51 17.58
N GLY A 63 -4.44 -2.56 16.35
CA GLY A 63 -4.39 -1.44 15.40
C GLY A 63 -3.19 -1.45 14.47
N ARG A 64 -2.34 -2.50 14.50
CA ARG A 64 -1.21 -2.60 13.57
C ARG A 64 -1.73 -2.62 12.14
N SER A 65 -1.13 -1.78 11.32
CA SER A 65 -1.53 -1.59 9.93
C SER A 65 -0.36 -1.78 9.00
N THR A 66 -0.65 -2.08 7.75
CA THR A 66 0.36 -2.25 6.71
C THR A 66 -0.10 -1.68 5.38
N CYS A 67 0.88 -1.16 4.63
CA CYS A 67 0.71 -0.73 3.25
C CYS A 67 1.08 -1.80 2.22
N SER A 68 1.46 -3.01 2.64
CA SER A 68 1.87 -4.09 1.73
C SER A 68 0.78 -4.57 0.77
N VAL A 69 -0.49 -4.31 1.06
CA VAL A 69 -1.64 -4.65 0.19
C VAL A 69 -2.24 -3.44 -0.50
N SER A 70 -1.63 -2.26 -0.35
CA SER A 70 -2.06 -1.05 -1.04
C SER A 70 -1.86 -1.21 -2.54
N GLN A 71 -2.89 -0.86 -3.32
CA GLN A 71 -2.84 -0.87 -4.78
C GLN A 71 -2.26 0.43 -5.37
N LEU A 72 -1.58 1.24 -4.56
CA LEU A 72 -0.92 2.45 -5.05
C LEU A 72 0.14 2.06 -6.09
N SER A 73 0.14 2.79 -7.21
CA SER A 73 0.99 2.52 -8.37
C SER A 73 2.49 2.81 -8.15
N SER A 74 2.85 3.45 -7.03
CA SER A 74 4.21 3.90 -6.75
C SER A 74 5.05 2.84 -6.02
N LYS A 75 6.36 2.84 -6.32
CA LYS A 75 7.34 2.00 -5.62
C LYS A 75 7.73 2.52 -4.24
N SER A 76 7.46 3.78 -3.94
CA SER A 76 7.83 4.43 -2.67
C SER A 76 6.55 4.81 -1.91
N ILE A 77 5.85 3.79 -1.43
CA ILE A 77 4.70 3.94 -0.54
C ILE A 77 5.23 4.25 0.86
N ILE A 78 4.61 5.25 1.48
CA ILE A 78 4.84 5.67 2.86
C ILE A 78 3.62 5.34 3.71
N ASP A 79 3.90 4.97 4.95
CA ASP A 79 2.91 4.77 6.00
C ASP A 79 2.48 6.13 6.54
N VAL A 80 1.18 6.42 6.63
CA VAL A 80 0.68 7.75 6.97
C VAL A 80 -0.36 7.70 8.08
N CYS A 81 -0.21 8.60 9.04
CA CYS A 81 -1.16 8.88 10.11
C CYS A 81 -1.70 10.30 9.96
N CYS A 82 -3.02 10.50 10.05
CA CYS A 82 -3.67 11.81 9.93
C CYS A 82 -4.64 12.07 11.07
N ASP A 83 -4.71 13.30 11.59
CA ASP A 83 -5.69 13.65 12.63
C ASP A 83 -7.11 13.71 12.08
N ASN A 84 -7.26 14.08 10.80
CA ASN A 84 -8.57 14.19 10.15
C ASN A 84 -8.67 13.20 8.97
N PRO A 85 -9.89 12.72 8.66
CA PRO A 85 -10.08 11.77 7.58
C PRO A 85 -9.85 12.41 6.21
N VAL A 86 -8.96 11.81 5.42
CA VAL A 86 -8.58 12.29 4.09
C VAL A 86 -9.69 12.01 3.06
N GLY A 87 -10.53 11.00 3.30
CA GLY A 87 -11.63 10.61 2.42
C GLY A 87 -12.94 10.33 3.16
N LEU A 88 -13.85 11.33 3.16
CA LEU A 88 -15.27 11.16 3.55
C LEU A 88 -16.24 12.01 2.70
N LEU A 89 -15.77 12.86 1.77
CA LEU A 89 -16.67 13.78 1.07
C LEU A 89 -17.48 13.13 -0.06
N LYS A 90 -17.01 12.00 -0.64
CA LYS A 90 -17.74 11.17 -1.63
C LYS A 90 -17.21 9.72 -1.61
N PRO A 91 -18.08 8.68 -1.68
CA PRO A 91 -17.65 7.31 -1.91
C PRO A 91 -16.83 7.23 -3.20
N ARG A 92 -15.65 6.61 -3.12
CA ARG A 92 -14.76 6.43 -4.27
C ARG A 92 -14.82 4.98 -4.75
N ARG A 93 -14.63 4.77 -6.04
CA ARG A 93 -14.49 3.41 -6.58
C ARG A 93 -13.26 2.76 -5.97
N PHE A 94 -13.38 1.49 -5.63
CA PHE A 94 -12.26 0.69 -5.14
C PHE A 94 -11.07 0.80 -6.11
N GLY A 95 -9.87 1.00 -5.59
CA GLY A 95 -8.65 1.18 -6.41
C GLY A 95 -8.42 2.59 -6.99
N THR A 96 -9.29 3.57 -6.72
CA THR A 96 -9.02 4.96 -7.14
C THR A 96 -8.19 5.73 -6.11
N GLU A 97 -7.00 6.16 -6.52
CA GLU A 97 -6.09 6.95 -5.68
C GLU A 97 -6.70 8.34 -5.38
N LEU A 98 -6.47 8.85 -4.17
CA LEU A 98 -6.89 10.19 -3.77
C LEU A 98 -5.72 11.16 -3.76
N THR A 99 -5.71 12.06 -4.74
CA THR A 99 -4.72 13.13 -4.82
C THR A 99 -5.05 14.26 -3.85
N VAL A 100 -4.07 14.62 -3.02
CA VAL A 100 -4.11 15.66 -1.99
C VAL A 100 -2.92 16.59 -2.19
N SER A 101 -3.12 17.89 -2.02
CA SER A 101 -2.00 18.87 -2.09
C SER A 101 -1.11 18.75 -0.86
N ASP A 102 0.18 19.14 -0.96
CA ASP A 102 1.07 19.22 0.21
C ASP A 102 0.49 20.12 1.33
N ASN A 103 -0.17 21.21 0.96
CA ASN A 103 -0.84 22.09 1.92
C ASN A 103 -1.99 21.39 2.66
N ASP A 104 -2.86 20.68 1.94
CA ASP A 104 -3.97 19.96 2.56
C ASP A 104 -3.47 18.78 3.40
N TYR A 105 -2.42 18.08 2.94
CA TYR A 105 -1.73 17.04 3.71
C TYR A 105 -1.30 17.58 5.08
N LYS A 106 -0.59 18.72 5.11
CA LYS A 106 -0.03 19.29 6.34
C LYS A 106 -1.05 19.98 7.23
N HIS A 107 -1.98 20.74 6.66
CA HIS A 107 -2.80 21.68 7.43
C HIS A 107 -4.26 21.26 7.56
N ARG A 108 -4.85 20.71 6.49
CA ARG A 108 -6.25 20.29 6.51
C ARG A 108 -6.42 18.95 7.18
N PHE A 109 -5.60 17.97 6.78
CA PHE A 109 -5.66 16.62 7.28
C PHE A 109 -4.70 16.34 8.43
N LYS A 110 -3.69 17.21 8.61
CA LYS A 110 -2.64 17.10 9.63
C LYS A 110 -1.97 15.72 9.59
N CYS A 111 -1.61 15.32 8.38
CA CYS A 111 -0.96 14.04 8.13
C CYS A 111 0.55 14.11 8.40
N ARG A 112 1.12 12.97 8.79
CA ARG A 112 2.55 12.73 8.91
C ARG A 112 2.91 11.30 8.52
N GLU A 113 4.18 11.07 8.20
CA GLU A 113 4.69 9.71 8.05
C GLU A 113 4.69 9.01 9.41
N ALA A 114 4.19 7.77 9.44
CA ALA A 114 4.18 6.96 10.63
C ALA A 114 5.61 6.55 11.01
N SER A 115 5.90 6.49 12.31
CA SER A 115 7.16 5.93 12.77
C SER A 115 7.13 4.40 12.59
N PRO A 116 8.16 3.81 11.96
CA PRO A 116 8.28 2.36 11.88
C PRO A 116 8.41 1.76 13.28
N ILE A 117 7.90 0.55 13.45
CA ILE A 117 7.94 -0.23 14.71
C ILE A 117 8.81 -1.46 14.51
#